data_AF-A0A959C792-F1
#
_entry.id   AF-A0A959C792-F1
#
_cell.length_a   1.000
_cell.length_b   1.000
_cell.length_c   1.000
_cell.angle_alpha   90.00
_cell.angle_beta   90.00
_cell.angle_gamma   90.00
#
_symmetry.space_group_name_H-M   'P 1'
#
loop_
_entity.id
_entity.type
_entity.pdbx_description
1 polymer ?
#
loop_
_entity_poly.entity_id
_entity_poly.type
_entity_poly.pdbx_seq_one_letter_code
_entity_poly.pdbx_strand_id
1 'polypeptide(L)'
;LRAAGNDFTGLERWVLSDGKKTMDSFGVSQCSEIPPKYLDFMQSLPYYIETEGYILVHGGLDFSRPDPLSNLEVMCWIRNWDWYGQVQYDWLGDRTILHGHTPMATQHIENQYLSLDIDRYLDLDAGCVFAEQRFSNKEGLGVLCAFDMSNRTLEFQPYVD
;
A
#
# COMPACT_ATOMS: atom_id res chain seq x y z
N LEU A 1 1.98 11.82 -8.37
CA LEU A 1 1.45 13.04 -9.04
C LEU A 1 -0.02 13.34 -8.72
N ARG A 2 -0.98 12.39 -8.72
CA ARG A 2 -2.35 12.67 -8.21
C ARG A 2 -2.37 12.93 -6.69
N ALA A 3 -1.54 12.22 -5.94
CA ALA A 3 -1.24 12.46 -4.51
C ALA A 3 -0.67 13.86 -4.18
N ALA A 4 -0.05 14.53 -5.16
CA ALA A 4 0.60 15.83 -5.01
C ALA A 4 0.00 16.88 -5.96
N GLY A 5 -1.10 16.55 -6.63
CA GLY A 5 -1.58 17.28 -7.82
C GLY A 5 -1.98 18.72 -7.53
N ASN A 6 -2.26 19.03 -6.25
CA ASN A 6 -2.62 20.36 -5.77
C ASN A 6 -1.77 20.81 -4.56
N ASP A 7 -0.67 20.12 -4.25
CA ASP A 7 0.19 20.44 -3.11
C ASP A 7 1.64 20.64 -3.57
N PHE A 8 1.97 21.89 -3.89
CA PHE A 8 3.34 22.31 -4.25
C PHE A 8 4.35 21.94 -3.15
N THR A 9 3.94 21.98 -1.88
CA THR A 9 4.82 21.65 -0.76
C THR A 9 5.07 20.14 -0.66
N GLY A 10 4.06 19.33 -0.97
CA GLY A 10 4.17 17.88 -1.07
C GLY A 10 5.07 17.43 -2.22
N LEU A 11 4.97 18.09 -3.37
CA LEU A 11 5.86 17.80 -4.51
C LEU A 11 7.32 18.13 -4.19
N GLU A 12 7.60 19.31 -3.63
CA GLU A 12 8.96 19.70 -3.25
C GLU A 12 9.54 18.76 -2.20
N ARG A 13 8.78 18.41 -1.15
CA ARG A 13 9.21 17.44 -0.14
C ARG A 13 9.50 16.07 -0.74
N TRP A 14 8.64 15.59 -1.64
CA TRP A 14 8.86 14.31 -2.31
C TRP A 14 10.12 14.35 -3.17
N VAL A 15 10.35 15.41 -3.95
CA VAL A 15 11.57 15.56 -4.77
C VAL A 15 12.83 15.55 -3.89
N LEU A 16 12.79 16.20 -2.72
CA LEU A 16 13.91 16.23 -1.77
C LEU A 16 14.20 14.88 -1.10
N SER A 17 13.29 13.91 -1.15
CA SER A 17 13.48 12.55 -0.64
C SER A 17 13.48 11.50 -1.77
N ASP A 18 12.35 10.84 -1.99
CA ASP A 18 12.20 9.65 -2.83
C ASP A 18 12.06 10.00 -4.32
N GLY A 19 11.63 11.23 -4.61
CA GLY A 19 11.52 11.75 -5.97
C GLY A 19 12.86 11.88 -6.65
N LYS A 20 13.94 12.23 -5.92
CA LYS A 20 15.29 12.22 -6.49
C LYS A 20 15.70 10.82 -6.93
N LYS A 21 15.53 9.80 -6.08
CA LYS A 21 15.82 8.39 -6.45
C LYS A 21 15.01 7.93 -7.65
N THR A 22 13.74 8.34 -7.71
CA THR A 22 12.87 8.08 -8.87
C THR A 22 13.45 8.71 -10.14
N MET A 23 13.80 10.00 -10.11
CA MET A 23 14.39 10.68 -11.27
C MET A 23 15.74 10.09 -11.68
N ASP A 24 16.62 9.79 -10.70
CA ASP A 24 17.91 9.14 -10.94
C ASP A 24 17.72 7.79 -11.66
N SER A 25 16.69 7.00 -11.28
CA SER A 25 16.38 5.71 -11.92
C SER A 25 15.93 5.84 -13.39
N PHE A 26 15.35 6.99 -13.76
CA PHE A 26 15.00 7.33 -15.15
C PHE A 26 16.14 8.04 -15.89
N GLY A 27 17.24 8.40 -15.20
CA GLY A 27 18.34 9.17 -15.77
C GLY A 27 17.96 10.61 -16.14
N VAL A 28 17.00 11.20 -15.44
CA VAL A 28 16.47 12.55 -15.73
C VAL A 28 16.76 13.54 -14.61
N SER A 29 16.77 14.84 -14.93
CA SER A 29 16.99 15.91 -13.94
C SER A 29 15.70 16.59 -13.51
N GLN A 30 14.63 16.45 -14.29
CA GLN A 30 13.32 17.03 -14.02
C GLN A 30 12.22 15.97 -14.18
N CYS A 31 11.18 16.03 -13.34
CA CYS A 31 10.05 15.11 -13.41
C CYS A 31 9.31 15.16 -14.77
N SER A 32 9.34 16.31 -15.45
CA SER A 32 8.76 16.52 -16.78
C SER A 32 9.44 15.70 -17.88
N GLU A 33 10.66 15.22 -17.63
CA GLU A 33 11.44 14.39 -18.57
C GLU A 33 11.12 12.89 -18.44
N ILE A 34 10.37 12.49 -17.39
CA ILE A 34 9.91 11.10 -17.25
C ILE A 34 8.99 10.78 -18.44
N PRO A 35 9.23 9.68 -19.20
CA PRO A 35 8.45 9.39 -20.40
C PRO A 35 6.94 9.31 -20.09
N PRO A 36 6.07 10.02 -20.85
CA PRO A 36 4.63 10.11 -20.55
C PRO A 36 3.93 8.76 -20.39
N LYS A 37 4.38 7.73 -21.11
CA LYS A 37 3.85 6.36 -20.98
C LYS A 37 3.79 5.81 -19.55
N TYR A 38 4.72 6.22 -18.66
CA TYR A 38 4.70 5.80 -17.26
C TYR A 38 3.65 6.57 -16.45
N LEU A 39 3.44 7.85 -16.77
CA LEU A 39 2.36 8.64 -16.18
C LEU A 39 1.00 8.11 -16.63
N ASP A 40 0.85 7.81 -17.92
CA ASP A 40 -0.36 7.22 -18.49
C ASP A 40 -0.66 5.87 -17.85
N PHE A 41 0.35 5.01 -17.71
CA PHE A 41 0.24 3.74 -16.99
C PHE A 41 -0.26 3.94 -15.56
N MET A 42 0.38 4.80 -14.76
CA MET A 42 -0.05 5.06 -13.37
C MET A 42 -1.46 5.64 -13.29
N GLN A 43 -1.87 6.47 -14.25
CA GLN A 43 -3.23 7.02 -14.31
C GLN A 43 -4.29 5.99 -14.71
N SER A 44 -3.88 4.93 -15.40
CA SER A 44 -4.76 3.84 -15.83
C SER A 44 -5.00 2.78 -14.76
N LEU A 45 -4.18 2.76 -13.69
CA LEU A 45 -4.32 1.78 -12.62
C LEU A 45 -5.63 1.99 -11.86
N PRO A 46 -6.36 0.90 -11.54
CA PRO A 46 -7.56 0.99 -10.73
C PRO A 46 -7.19 1.28 -9.26
N TYR A 47 -8.12 1.86 -8.49
CA TYR A 47 -7.91 2.14 -7.07
C TYR A 47 -8.02 0.89 -6.18
N TYR A 48 -8.74 -0.12 -6.67
CA TYR A 48 -8.86 -1.43 -6.07
C TYR A 48 -9.08 -2.49 -7.16
N ILE A 49 -8.84 -3.75 -6.83
CA ILE A 49 -9.15 -4.89 -7.69
C ILE A 49 -9.99 -5.87 -6.88
N GLU A 50 -11.12 -6.29 -7.43
CA GLU A 50 -11.90 -7.41 -6.89
C GLU A 50 -11.58 -8.68 -7.67
N THR A 51 -11.33 -9.76 -6.95
CA THR A 51 -11.16 -11.11 -7.50
C THR A 51 -12.07 -12.08 -6.74
N GLU A 52 -12.04 -13.36 -7.10
CA GLU A 52 -12.74 -14.38 -6.32
C GLU A 52 -12.14 -14.47 -4.91
N GLY A 53 -12.91 -14.01 -3.92
CA GLY A 53 -12.53 -14.09 -2.50
C GLY A 53 -11.62 -12.97 -2.00
N TYR A 54 -11.21 -11.99 -2.82
CA TYR A 54 -10.31 -10.92 -2.36
C TYR A 54 -10.68 -9.53 -2.88
N ILE A 55 -10.34 -8.52 -2.08
CA ILE A 55 -10.31 -7.11 -2.46
C ILE A 55 -8.89 -6.61 -2.24
N LEU A 56 -8.22 -6.16 -3.29
CA LEU A 56 -6.87 -5.60 -3.22
C LEU A 56 -7.00 -4.08 -3.26
N VAL A 57 -6.48 -3.37 -2.25
CA VAL A 57 -6.58 -1.91 -2.15
C VAL A 57 -5.30 -1.33 -1.53
N HIS A 58 -4.91 -0.10 -1.86
CA HIS A 58 -3.63 0.44 -1.37
C HIS A 58 -3.60 0.62 0.17
N GLY A 59 -4.53 1.40 0.75
CA GLY A 59 -4.54 1.71 2.18
C GLY A 59 -5.65 1.04 2.98
N GLY A 60 -6.85 0.94 2.42
CA GLY A 60 -8.01 0.37 3.10
C GLY A 60 -9.34 0.81 2.49
N LEU A 61 -10.44 0.51 3.17
CA LEU A 61 -11.79 0.83 2.72
C LEU A 61 -12.53 1.74 3.71
N ASP A 62 -13.48 2.54 3.20
CA ASP A 62 -14.26 3.48 4.00
C ASP A 62 -15.53 2.84 4.57
N PHE A 63 -15.38 2.08 5.65
CA PHE A 63 -16.52 1.43 6.30
C PHE A 63 -17.46 2.39 7.05
N SER A 64 -17.22 3.70 7.04
CA SER A 64 -18.20 4.67 7.55
C SER A 64 -19.36 4.90 6.56
N ARG A 65 -19.23 4.43 5.32
CA ARG A 65 -20.18 4.63 4.23
C ARG A 65 -20.98 3.37 3.93
N PRO A 66 -22.19 3.48 3.34
CA PRO A 66 -22.96 2.33 2.88
C PRO A 66 -22.24 1.50 1.79
N ASP A 67 -21.44 2.18 0.96
CA ASP A 67 -20.56 1.55 -0.01
C ASP A 67 -19.09 1.90 0.34
N PRO A 68 -18.36 0.98 0.99
CA PRO A 68 -16.94 1.13 1.31
C PRO A 68 -16.02 1.35 0.10
N LEU A 69 -16.49 1.09 -1.12
CA LEU A 69 -15.72 1.29 -2.36
C LEU A 69 -15.94 2.67 -3.00
N SER A 70 -16.84 3.50 -2.46
CA SER A 70 -17.23 4.77 -3.08
C SER A 70 -16.22 5.91 -2.94
N ASN A 71 -15.23 5.78 -2.04
CA ASN A 71 -14.32 6.86 -1.67
C ASN A 71 -12.86 6.57 -2.12
N LEU A 72 -12.55 6.94 -3.37
CA LEU A 72 -11.26 6.65 -4.00
C LEU A 72 -10.07 7.32 -3.31
N GLU A 73 -10.26 8.50 -2.72
CA GLU A 73 -9.20 9.19 -1.99
C GLU A 73 -8.84 8.44 -0.71
N VAL A 74 -9.86 8.00 0.04
CA VAL A 74 -9.68 7.19 1.25
C VAL A 74 -8.91 5.91 0.96
N MET A 75 -9.18 5.24 -0.17
CA MET A 75 -8.44 4.03 -0.58
C MET A 75 -6.93 4.24 -0.69
N CYS A 76 -6.48 5.47 -0.95
CA CYS A 76 -5.07 5.80 -1.05
C CYS A 76 -4.42 6.19 0.29
N TRP A 77 -5.19 6.62 1.29
CA TRP A 77 -4.63 7.39 2.42
C TRP A 77 -5.12 6.98 3.80
N ILE A 78 -6.18 6.19 3.91
CA ILE A 78 -6.67 5.74 5.20
C ILE A 78 -5.63 4.83 5.86
N ARG A 79 -5.50 4.98 7.17
CA ARG A 79 -4.56 4.23 7.98
C ARG A 79 -5.26 3.06 8.64
N ASN A 80 -4.53 1.98 8.88
CA ASN A 80 -5.09 0.74 9.41
C ASN A 80 -5.88 0.93 10.72
N TRP A 81 -5.40 1.78 11.64
CA TRP A 81 -6.09 2.11 12.90
C TRP A 81 -7.42 2.84 12.73
N ASP A 82 -7.71 3.42 11.56
CA ASP A 82 -8.96 4.13 11.29
C ASP A 82 -10.07 3.21 10.76
N TRP A 83 -9.75 1.99 10.27
CA TRP A 83 -10.75 1.12 9.62
C TRP A 83 -10.79 -0.35 10.06
N TYR A 84 -9.72 -0.93 10.63
CA TYR A 84 -9.75 -2.34 11.07
C TYR A 84 -10.91 -2.64 12.02
N GLY A 85 -11.18 -1.74 12.97
CA GLY A 85 -12.28 -1.89 13.93
C GLY A 85 -13.68 -1.58 13.37
N GLN A 86 -13.78 -1.18 12.10
CA GLN A 86 -15.03 -0.73 11.47
C GLN A 86 -15.51 -1.69 10.37
N VAL A 87 -14.82 -2.81 10.14
CA VAL A 87 -15.14 -3.73 9.05
C VAL A 87 -16.60 -4.19 9.12
N GLN A 88 -17.36 -3.89 8.07
CA GLN A 88 -18.73 -4.36 7.91
C GLN A 88 -18.72 -5.75 7.28
N TYR A 89 -18.72 -6.79 8.11
CA TYR A 89 -18.62 -8.17 7.64
C TYR A 89 -19.80 -8.66 6.79
N ASP A 90 -20.99 -8.11 7.00
CA ASP A 90 -22.17 -8.40 6.16
C ASP A 90 -21.97 -7.89 4.73
N TRP A 91 -21.31 -6.73 4.58
CA TRP A 91 -20.94 -6.19 3.26
C TRP A 91 -19.73 -6.94 2.69
N LEU A 92 -18.72 -7.22 3.51
CA LEU A 92 -17.49 -7.88 3.06
C LEU A 92 -17.79 -9.28 2.50
N GLY A 93 -18.73 -10.01 3.11
CA GLY A 93 -19.04 -11.39 2.74
C GLY A 93 -17.81 -12.27 2.93
N ASP A 94 -17.60 -13.25 2.07
CA ASP A 94 -16.47 -14.19 2.18
C ASP A 94 -15.14 -13.63 1.65
N ARG A 95 -15.08 -12.34 1.34
CA ARG A 95 -13.88 -11.70 0.78
C ARG A 95 -12.88 -11.33 1.87
N THR A 96 -11.60 -11.34 1.51
CA THR A 96 -10.49 -10.87 2.34
C THR A 96 -9.88 -9.61 1.73
N ILE A 97 -9.59 -8.60 2.56
CA ILE A 97 -8.96 -7.36 2.14
C ILE A 97 -7.43 -7.50 2.21
N LEU A 98 -6.75 -7.38 1.08
CA LEU A 98 -5.29 -7.31 1.02
C LEU A 98 -4.88 -5.85 0.80
N HIS A 99 -4.04 -5.29 1.66
CA HIS A 99 -3.66 -3.89 1.57
C HIS A 99 -2.22 -3.61 2.00
N GLY A 100 -1.82 -2.34 2.00
CA GLY A 100 -0.54 -1.85 2.50
C GLY A 100 -0.67 -0.45 3.09
N HIS A 101 0.19 0.47 2.63
CA HIS A 101 0.21 1.92 2.93
C HIS A 101 0.79 2.31 4.30
N THR A 102 0.55 1.49 5.32
CA THR A 102 1.02 1.76 6.68
C THR A 102 2.00 0.66 7.08
N PRO A 103 3.31 0.88 6.92
CA PRO A 103 4.31 -0.12 7.21
C PRO A 103 4.14 -0.71 8.61
N MET A 104 4.13 -2.03 8.71
CA MET A 104 4.03 -2.77 9.96
C MET A 104 5.16 -3.78 10.09
N ALA A 105 5.60 -4.01 11.33
CA ALA A 105 6.62 -5.02 11.61
C ALA A 105 6.13 -6.40 11.15
N THR A 106 7.03 -7.21 10.60
CA THR A 106 6.72 -8.56 10.09
C THR A 106 5.95 -9.42 11.09
N GLN A 107 6.31 -9.34 12.37
CA GLN A 107 5.61 -10.06 13.44
C GLN A 107 4.11 -9.71 13.54
N HIS A 108 3.73 -8.46 13.26
CA HIS A 108 2.32 -8.05 13.27
C HIS A 108 1.59 -8.57 12.04
N ILE A 109 2.25 -8.57 10.88
CA ILE A 109 1.71 -9.16 9.64
C ILE A 109 1.52 -10.68 9.80
N GLU A 110 2.49 -11.37 10.40
CA GLU A 110 2.37 -12.80 10.72
C GLU A 110 1.20 -13.08 11.67
N ASN A 111 0.99 -12.22 12.67
CA ASN A 111 -0.17 -12.35 13.58
C ASN A 111 -1.49 -12.17 12.84
N GLN A 112 -1.59 -11.19 11.92
CA GLN A 112 -2.78 -11.02 11.06
C GLN A 112 -2.99 -12.24 10.15
N TYR A 113 -1.91 -12.80 9.61
CA TYR A 113 -1.99 -14.00 8.79
C TYR A 113 -2.53 -15.20 9.58
N LEU A 114 -2.14 -15.35 10.86
CA LEU A 114 -2.70 -16.38 11.74
C LEU A 114 -4.19 -16.17 12.07
N SER A 115 -4.68 -14.93 12.08
CA SER A 115 -6.10 -14.59 12.30
C SER A 115 -6.88 -14.31 11.02
N LEU A 116 -6.31 -14.59 9.84
CA LEU A 116 -6.85 -14.13 8.55
C LEU A 116 -8.28 -14.61 8.27
N ASP A 117 -8.62 -15.83 8.68
CA ASP A 117 -9.98 -16.37 8.51
C ASP A 117 -11.02 -15.72 9.45
N ILE A 118 -10.57 -15.01 10.48
CA ILE A 118 -11.42 -14.30 11.43
C ILE A 118 -11.55 -12.84 11.01
N ASP A 119 -10.40 -12.16 10.89
CA ASP A 119 -10.33 -10.72 10.68
C ASP A 119 -10.58 -10.33 9.21
N ARG A 120 -10.30 -11.24 8.26
CA ARG A 120 -10.47 -11.05 6.81
C ARG A 120 -9.80 -9.78 6.26
N TYR A 121 -8.66 -9.40 6.85
CA TYR A 121 -7.74 -8.43 6.26
C TYR A 121 -6.29 -8.84 6.51
N LEU A 122 -5.39 -8.46 5.60
CA LEU A 122 -3.95 -8.68 5.71
C LEU A 122 -3.19 -7.50 5.12
N ASP A 123 -2.33 -6.89 5.93
CA ASP A 123 -1.38 -5.86 5.51
C ASP A 123 -0.13 -6.52 4.94
N LEU A 124 0.31 -6.10 3.76
CA LEU A 124 1.50 -6.59 3.07
C LEU A 124 2.64 -5.55 3.05
N ASP A 125 2.47 -4.41 3.71
CA ASP A 125 3.50 -3.39 3.82
C ASP A 125 4.45 -3.70 5.00
N ALA A 126 5.44 -4.57 4.74
CA ALA A 126 6.52 -4.84 5.69
C ALA A 126 7.67 -3.80 5.63
N GLY A 127 7.42 -2.64 5.01
CA GLY A 127 8.36 -1.52 4.97
C GLY A 127 9.68 -1.84 4.30
N CYS A 128 9.69 -2.51 3.14
CA CYS A 128 10.90 -2.96 2.44
C CYS A 128 12.00 -1.88 2.34
N VAL A 129 11.63 -0.65 1.96
CA VAL A 129 12.56 0.48 1.82
C VAL A 129 13.20 0.93 3.14
N PHE A 130 12.59 0.58 4.29
CA PHE A 130 13.11 0.94 5.61
C PHE A 130 14.41 0.21 5.93
N ALA A 131 14.80 -0.83 5.17
CA ALA A 131 16.12 -1.44 5.31
C ALA A 131 17.28 -0.45 5.11
N GLU A 132 17.07 0.59 4.28
CA GLU A 132 18.09 1.60 4.00
C GLU A 132 18.57 2.33 5.26
N GLN A 133 19.83 2.80 5.24
CA GLN A 133 20.45 3.46 6.40
C GLN A 133 19.82 4.81 6.77
N ARG A 134 19.12 5.47 5.84
CA ARG A 134 18.51 6.79 6.09
C ARG A 134 17.31 6.75 7.04
N PHE A 135 16.73 5.57 7.28
CA PHE A 135 15.57 5.42 8.16
C PHE A 135 16.01 5.06 9.58
N SER A 136 15.47 5.77 10.56
CA SER A 136 15.51 5.42 11.98
C SER A 136 14.22 4.69 12.39
N ASN A 137 14.24 3.98 13.52
CA ASN A 137 13.07 3.26 14.08
C ASN A 137 12.44 2.23 13.12
N LYS A 138 13.27 1.32 12.59
CA LYS A 138 12.90 0.31 11.59
C LYS A 138 12.83 -1.11 12.13
N GLU A 139 12.64 -1.26 13.44
CA GLU A 139 12.60 -2.58 14.08
C GLU A 139 11.46 -3.43 13.49
N GLY A 140 11.80 -4.63 13.01
CA GLY A 140 10.84 -5.52 12.36
C GLY A 140 10.39 -5.11 10.95
N LEU A 141 10.93 -4.03 10.37
CA LEU A 141 10.70 -3.61 8.98
C LEU A 141 11.89 -3.97 8.08
N GLY A 142 11.78 -3.67 6.78
CA GLY A 142 12.90 -3.79 5.83
C GLY A 142 12.87 -5.05 4.98
N VAL A 143 11.68 -5.64 4.81
CA VAL A 143 11.47 -6.78 3.91
C VAL A 143 10.31 -6.50 2.97
N LEU A 144 10.32 -7.14 1.81
CA LEU A 144 9.18 -7.23 0.92
C LEU A 144 8.30 -8.40 1.39
N CYS A 145 7.01 -8.15 1.60
CA CYS A 145 6.04 -9.19 1.93
C CYS A 145 5.17 -9.49 0.70
N ALA A 146 4.90 -10.76 0.46
CA ALA A 146 4.00 -11.23 -0.58
C ALA A 146 3.06 -12.30 -0.03
N PHE A 147 1.81 -12.29 -0.51
CA PHE A 147 0.82 -13.30 -0.17
C PHE A 147 0.36 -14.02 -1.44
N ASP A 148 0.59 -15.33 -1.48
CA ASP A 148 0.08 -16.20 -2.53
C ASP A 148 -1.40 -16.49 -2.25
N MET A 149 -2.31 -15.85 -3.00
CA MET A 149 -3.75 -16.05 -2.85
C MET A 149 -4.22 -17.47 -3.22
N SER A 150 -3.45 -18.22 -4.03
CA SER A 150 -3.84 -19.57 -4.47
C SER A 150 -3.53 -20.61 -3.40
N ASN A 151 -2.31 -20.56 -2.85
CA ASN A 151 -1.87 -21.50 -1.81
C ASN A 151 -2.10 -20.97 -0.39
N ARG A 152 -2.51 -19.70 -0.27
CA ARG A 152 -2.67 -18.96 0.97
C ARG A 152 -1.42 -18.98 1.84
N THR A 153 -0.27 -18.70 1.24
CA THR A 153 1.02 -18.66 1.94
C THR A 153 1.60 -17.25 1.98
N LEU A 154 2.25 -16.92 3.09
CA LEU A 154 2.92 -15.63 3.31
C LEU A 154 4.43 -15.79 3.14
N GLU A 155 5.03 -14.95 2.32
CA GLU A 155 6.47 -14.96 2.03
C GLU A 155 7.10 -13.60 2.33
N PHE A 156 8.36 -13.64 2.77
CA PHE A 156 9.16 -12.45 3.03
C PHE A 156 10.50 -12.55 2.31
N GLN A 157 10.83 -11.49 1.57
CA GLN A 157 12.12 -11.35 0.89
C GLN A 157 12.88 -10.17 1.50
N PRO A 158 14.10 -10.38 2.04
CA PRO A 158 14.94 -9.28 2.48
C PRO A 158 15.18 -8.27 1.36
N TYR A 159 15.24 -6.98 1.72
CA TYR A 159 15.62 -5.91 0.82
C TYR A 159 16.94 -6.24 0.10
N VAL A 160 16.97 -6.05 -1.21
CA VAL A 160 18.13 -6.26 -2.08
C VAL A 160 18.44 -4.92 -2.75
N ASP A 161 19.67 -4.45 -2.58
CA ASP A 161 20.21 -3.27 -3.30
C ASP A 161 20.60 -3.63 -4.74
#